data_AF-A0A645DFI1-F1
#
_entry.id   AF-A0A645DFI1-F1
#
_cell.length_a   1.000
_cell.length_b   1.000
_cell.length_c   1.000
_cell.angle_alpha   90.00
_cell.angle_beta   90.00
_cell.angle_gamma   90.00
#
_symmetry.space_group_name_H-M   'P 1'
#
loop_
_entity.id
_entity.type
_entity.pdbx_description
1 polymer ?
#
loop_
_entity_poly.entity_id
_entity_poly.type
_entity_poly.pdbx_seq_one_letter_code
_entity_poly.pdbx_strand_id
1 'polypeptide(L)'
;MGWVGERVIRDLRLDIMEKLSSLSLDFFNRSSTGDLLTRINVDSQNLLRALRNGGADLIKESLNAVVLLGAMFYLDAWLTLGAVILLPVCILPLMVLGKKARKAMAATLRANIAQSSQFVELLGGIRVIKAFNLETAEISRFRKIHGPQAVSILADPPISLSRPEARQADQC
;
A
#
# COMPACT_ATOMS: atom_id res chain seq x y z
N MET A 1 12.98 18.49 -12.23
CA MET A 1 12.28 19.35 -11.25
C MET A 1 11.67 18.51 -10.13
N GLY A 2 12.45 18.02 -9.17
CA GLY A 2 11.95 17.22 -8.03
C GLY A 2 12.42 17.70 -6.65
N TRP A 3 13.38 18.62 -6.63
CA TRP A 3 14.08 19.00 -5.41
C TRP A 3 13.22 19.76 -4.39
N VAL A 4 12.28 20.59 -4.86
CA VAL A 4 11.33 21.31 -3.99
C VAL A 4 10.41 20.32 -3.27
N GLY A 5 9.90 19.31 -3.98
CA GLY A 5 9.04 18.29 -3.38
C GLY A 5 9.75 17.41 -2.36
N GLU A 6 11.00 17.03 -2.65
CA GLU A 6 11.87 16.30 -1.71
C GLU A 6 12.14 17.10 -0.43
N ARG A 7 12.28 18.43 -0.54
CA ARG A 7 12.48 19.33 0.60
C ARG A 7 11.23 19.43 1.46
N VAL A 8 10.07 19.61 0.84
CA VAL A 8 8.77 19.66 1.53
C VAL A 8 8.50 18.36 2.31
N ILE A 9 8.80 17.19 1.74
CA ILE A 9 8.67 15.91 2.48
C ILE A 9 9.59 15.84 3.68
N ARG A 10 10.83 16.31 3.52
CA ARG A 10 11.81 16.29 4.61
C ARG A 10 11.34 17.13 5.77
N ASP A 11 10.87 18.34 5.49
CA ASP A 11 10.36 19.26 6.49
C ASP A 11 9.10 18.66 7.16
N LEU A 12 8.17 18.12 6.36
CA LEU A 12 6.98 17.44 6.89
C LEU A 12 7.34 16.25 7.82
N ARG A 13 8.32 15.43 7.44
CA ARG A 13 8.76 14.29 8.26
C ARG A 13 9.44 14.75 9.55
N LEU A 14 10.17 15.86 9.53
CA LEU A 14 10.78 16.46 10.71
C LEU A 14 9.71 16.98 11.68
N ASP A 15 8.73 17.73 11.18
CA ASP A 15 7.61 18.25 12.00
C ASP A 15 6.81 17.11 12.66
N ILE A 16 6.54 16.04 11.91
CA ILE A 16 5.85 14.86 12.43
C ILE A 16 6.68 14.17 13.51
N MET A 17 7.99 14.03 13.31
CA MET A 17 8.89 13.42 14.30
C MET A 17 8.94 14.23 15.60
N GLU A 18 9.05 15.55 15.49
CA GLU A 18 9.03 16.45 16.64
C GLU A 18 7.71 16.33 17.42
N LYS A 19 6.57 16.29 16.71
CA LYS A 19 5.27 16.10 17.35
C LYS A 19 5.12 14.73 18.02
N LEU A 20 5.57 13.65 17.37
CA LEU A 20 5.55 12.30 17.95
C LEU A 20 6.39 12.22 19.23
N SER A 21 7.53 12.90 19.28
CA SER A 21 8.41 12.90 20.46
C SER A 21 7.78 13.57 21.69
N SER A 22 6.82 14.48 21.47
CA SER A 22 6.08 15.18 22.53
C SER A 22 4.86 14.42 23.06
N LEU A 23 4.52 13.27 22.47
CA LEU A 23 3.29 12.54 22.76
C LEU A 23 3.46 11.54 23.92
N SER A 24 2.41 11.36 24.72
CA SER A 24 2.45 10.49 25.90
C SER A 24 2.53 9.00 25.54
N LEU A 25 3.13 8.19 26.44
CA LEU A 25 3.24 6.73 26.26
C LEU A 25 1.89 6.02 26.05
N ASP A 26 0.80 6.56 26.61
CA ASP A 26 -0.54 5.99 26.47
C ASP A 26 -1.03 6.00 25.01
N PHE A 27 -0.60 7.00 24.22
CA PHE A 27 -0.88 7.07 22.79
C PHE A 27 -0.20 5.94 22.01
N PHE A 28 1.04 5.62 22.36
CA PHE A 28 1.81 4.53 21.75
C PHE A 28 1.28 3.15 22.14
N ASN A 29 0.62 3.02 23.29
CA ASN A 29 0.04 1.77 23.74
C ASN A 29 -1.31 1.46 23.05
N ARG A 30 -2.04 2.50 22.62
CA ARG A 30 -3.31 2.37 21.87
C ARG A 30 -3.14 2.21 20.35
N SER A 31 -1.98 2.56 19.81
CA SER A 31 -1.74 2.65 18.36
C SER A 31 -0.64 1.67 17.94
N SER A 32 -0.86 0.83 16.92
CA SER A 32 0.20 -0.06 16.43
C SER A 32 1.34 0.76 15.83
N THR A 33 2.57 0.55 16.29
CA THR A 33 3.79 1.20 15.78
C THR A 33 3.93 1.06 14.26
N GLY A 34 3.44 -0.06 13.69
CA GLY A 34 3.42 -0.31 12.24
C GLY A 34 2.48 0.64 11.47
N ASP A 35 1.35 1.03 12.04
CA ASP A 35 0.40 1.94 11.40
C ASP A 35 0.92 3.38 11.37
N LEU A 36 1.63 3.80 12.42
CA LEU A 36 2.30 5.12 12.48
C LEU A 36 3.41 5.22 11.43
N LEU A 37 4.27 4.19 11.34
CA LEU A 37 5.34 4.12 10.34
C LEU A 37 4.77 4.12 8.91
N THR A 38 3.68 3.40 8.69
CA THR A 38 3.00 3.37 7.38
C THR A 38 2.44 4.74 7.03
N ARG A 39 1.74 5.43 7.95
CA ARG A 39 1.23 6.79 7.70
C ARG A 39 2.35 7.77 7.36
N ILE A 40 3.43 7.79 8.13
CA ILE A 40 4.55 8.72 7.90
C ILE A 40 5.19 8.52 6.52
N ASN A 41 5.36 7.26 6.09
CA ASN A 41 6.00 6.99 4.81
C ASN A 41 5.04 7.07 3.62
N VAL A 42 3.89 6.39 3.71
CA VAL A 42 2.95 6.23 2.60
C VAL A 42 2.17 7.52 2.35
N ASP A 43 1.67 8.18 3.40
CA ASP A 43 0.85 9.38 3.21
C ASP A 43 1.70 10.55 2.74
N SER A 44 2.91 10.72 3.27
CA SER A 44 3.85 11.76 2.82
C SER A 44 4.25 11.59 1.35
N GLN A 45 4.46 10.34 0.90
CA GLN A 45 4.75 10.07 -0.50
C GLN A 45 3.54 10.32 -1.40
N ASN A 46 2.34 9.94 -0.96
CA ASN A 46 1.11 10.19 -1.71
C ASN A 46 0.82 11.68 -1.85
N LEU A 47 1.07 12.47 -0.81
CA LEU A 47 0.94 13.93 -0.84
C LEU A 47 1.89 14.56 -1.88
N LEU A 48 3.16 14.12 -1.93
CA LEU A 48 4.08 14.58 -2.96
C LEU A 48 3.59 14.23 -4.37
N ARG A 49 3.11 13.01 -4.58
CA ARG A 49 2.58 12.60 -5.89
C ARG A 49 1.40 13.48 -6.29
N ALA A 50 0.50 13.79 -5.35
CA ALA A 50 -0.64 14.68 -5.59
C ALA A 50 -0.19 16.12 -5.91
N LEU A 51 0.81 16.65 -5.20
CA LEU A 51 1.37 17.98 -5.48
C LEU A 51 2.09 18.04 -6.83
N ARG A 52 2.89 17.02 -7.14
CA ARG A 52 3.70 16.96 -8.36
C ARG A 52 2.86 16.76 -9.61
N ASN A 53 1.90 15.83 -9.55
CA ASN A 53 1.09 15.45 -10.72
C ASN A 53 -0.26 16.21 -10.76
N GLY A 54 -0.63 16.90 -9.68
CA GLY A 54 -1.92 17.59 -9.60
C GLY A 54 -1.84 19.00 -10.17
N GLY A 55 -1.00 19.85 -9.59
CA GLY A 55 -1.13 21.31 -9.81
C GLY A 55 -0.82 21.77 -11.24
N ALA A 56 0.40 21.51 -11.70
CA ALA A 56 0.86 22.01 -12.99
C ALA A 56 0.27 21.24 -14.17
N ASP A 57 0.10 19.92 -14.00
CA ASP A 57 -0.40 19.05 -15.07
C ASP A 57 -1.89 19.33 -15.31
N LEU A 58 -2.74 19.51 -14.28
CA LEU A 58 -4.16 19.87 -14.48
C LEU A 58 -4.34 21.13 -15.34
N ILE A 59 -3.52 22.16 -15.12
CA ILE A 59 -3.59 23.42 -15.89
C ILE A 59 -3.09 23.19 -17.32
N LYS A 60 -1.98 22.46 -17.50
CA LYS A 60 -1.44 22.17 -18.82
C LYS A 60 -2.34 21.27 -19.64
N GLU A 61 -2.85 20.18 -19.06
CA GLU A 61 -3.77 19.25 -19.73
C GLU A 61 -5.06 19.96 -20.14
N SER A 62 -5.64 20.79 -19.25
CA SER A 62 -6.88 21.52 -19.57
C SER A 62 -6.67 22.55 -20.67
N LEU A 63 -5.58 23.33 -20.62
CA LEU A 63 -5.24 24.27 -21.68
C LEU A 63 -4.99 23.54 -23.01
N ASN A 64 -4.22 22.45 -22.98
CA ASN A 64 -3.91 21.66 -24.18
C ASN A 64 -5.18 21.07 -24.79
N ALA A 65 -6.10 20.55 -23.97
CA ALA A 65 -7.38 20.05 -24.42
C ALA A 65 -8.21 21.14 -25.12
N VAL A 66 -8.31 22.34 -24.54
CA VAL A 66 -9.05 23.47 -25.14
C VAL A 66 -8.42 23.92 -26.45
N VAL A 67 -7.09 24.08 -26.49
CA VAL A 67 -6.35 24.52 -27.69
C VAL A 67 -6.51 23.50 -28.81
N LEU A 68 -6.34 22.21 -28.52
CA LEU A 68 -6.44 21.14 -29.51
C LEU A 68 -7.86 21.02 -30.07
N LEU A 69 -8.87 21.10 -29.20
CA LEU A 69 -10.27 21.01 -29.60
C LEU A 69 -10.67 22.23 -30.45
N GLY A 70 -10.23 23.44 -30.06
CA GLY A 70 -10.41 24.65 -30.86
C GLY A 70 -9.71 24.58 -32.22
N ALA A 71 -8.48 24.07 -32.27
CA ALA A 71 -7.74 23.90 -33.51
C ALA A 71 -8.43 22.90 -34.47
N MET A 72 -8.96 21.79 -33.94
CA MET A 72 -9.67 20.84 -34.79
C MET A 72 -10.99 21.40 -35.34
N PHE A 73 -11.72 22.22 -34.56
CA PHE A 73 -12.92 22.90 -35.05
C PHE A 73 -12.62 23.95 -36.13
N TYR A 74 -11.45 24.62 -36.06
CA TYR A 74 -11.03 25.58 -37.07
C TYR A 74 -10.65 24.92 -38.40
N LEU A 75 -10.05 23.72 -38.37
CA LEU A 75 -9.67 22.98 -39.57
C LEU A 75 -10.89 22.39 -40.29
N ASP A 76 -11.65 21.53 -39.60
CA ASP A 76 -12.81 20.87 -40.20
C ASP A 76 -13.83 20.46 -39.12
N ALA A 77 -14.91 21.23 -39.01
CA ALA A 77 -16.00 21.03 -38.05
C ALA A 77 -16.75 19.71 -38.25
N TRP A 78 -16.77 19.16 -39.48
CA TRP A 78 -17.53 17.95 -39.81
C TRP A 78 -16.82 16.67 -39.36
N LEU A 79 -15.51 16.59 -39.58
CA LEU A 79 -14.66 15.49 -39.13
C LEU A 79 -14.56 15.46 -37.59
N THR A 80 -14.51 16.63 -36.96
CA THR A 80 -14.51 16.74 -35.48
C THR A 80 -15.80 16.25 -34.86
N LEU A 81 -16.97 16.57 -35.42
CA LEU A 81 -18.25 16.09 -34.90
C LEU A 81 -18.29 14.54 -34.88
N GLY A 82 -17.81 13.90 -35.94
CA GLY A 82 -17.69 12.45 -36.01
C GLY A 82 -16.76 11.87 -34.93
N ALA A 83 -15.60 12.49 -34.72
CA ALA A 83 -14.66 12.09 -33.67
C ALA A 83 -15.23 12.28 -32.25
N VAL A 84 -15.93 13.40 -32.02
CA VAL A 84 -16.59 13.70 -30.73
C VAL A 84 -17.70 12.70 -30.41
N ILE A 85 -18.41 12.16 -31.42
CA ILE A 85 -19.41 11.10 -31.24
C ILE A 85 -18.76 9.72 -31.04
N LEU A 86 -17.64 9.45 -31.70
CA LEU A 86 -16.90 8.19 -31.52
C LEU A 86 -16.26 8.08 -30.13
N LEU A 87 -15.83 9.21 -29.57
CA LEU A 87 -15.17 9.32 -28.28
C LEU A 87 -16.00 8.74 -27.10
N PRO A 88 -17.30 9.05 -26.88
CA PRO A 88 -18.10 8.45 -25.83
C PRO A 88 -18.32 6.94 -26.06
N VAL A 89 -18.44 6.49 -27.31
CA VAL A 89 -18.58 5.05 -27.62
C VAL A 89 -17.35 4.27 -27.16
N CYS A 90 -16.15 4.85 -27.29
CA CYS A 90 -14.92 4.26 -26.78
C CYS A 90 -14.73 4.43 -25.26
N ILE A 91 -15.11 5.58 -24.69
CA ILE A 91 -14.87 5.89 -23.27
C ILE A 91 -15.82 5.14 -22.35
N LEU A 92 -17.09 4.96 -22.73
CA LEU A 92 -18.10 4.29 -21.91
C LEU A 92 -17.67 2.89 -21.41
N PRO A 93 -17.25 1.95 -22.28
CA PRO A 93 -16.76 0.65 -21.81
C PRO A 93 -15.52 0.83 -20.94
N LEU A 94 -14.59 1.71 -21.32
CA LEU A 94 -13.38 1.99 -20.54
C LEU A 94 -13.69 2.47 -19.12
N MET A 95 -14.73 3.29 -18.92
CA MET A 95 -15.15 3.75 -17.60
C MET A 95 -15.75 2.63 -16.75
N VAL A 96 -16.52 1.73 -17.35
CA VAL A 96 -17.10 0.57 -16.66
C VAL A 96 -16.00 -0.37 -16.19
N LEU A 97 -15.07 -0.72 -17.09
CA LEU A 97 -13.89 -1.54 -16.74
C LEU A 97 -13.00 -0.83 -15.71
N GLY A 98 -12.76 0.47 -15.89
CA GLY A 98 -11.94 1.28 -14.99
C GLY A 98 -12.50 1.41 -13.58
N LYS A 99 -13.84 1.51 -13.42
CA LYS A 99 -14.48 1.47 -12.10
C LYS A 99 -14.24 0.14 -11.39
N LYS A 100 -14.36 -0.98 -12.11
CA LYS A 100 -14.11 -2.32 -11.56
C LYS A 100 -12.64 -2.51 -11.16
N ALA A 101 -11.72 -2.05 -12.02
CA ALA A 101 -10.28 -2.06 -11.75
C ALA A 101 -9.91 -1.21 -10.53
N ARG A 102 -10.43 0.02 -10.42
CA ARG A 102 -10.17 0.88 -9.25
C ARG A 102 -10.66 0.25 -7.94
N LYS A 103 -11.82 -0.40 -7.95
CA LYS A 103 -12.34 -1.07 -6.75
C LYS A 103 -11.47 -2.26 -6.33
N ALA A 104 -10.99 -3.04 -7.29
CA ALA A 104 -10.05 -4.14 -7.02
C ALA A 104 -8.71 -3.61 -6.49
N MET A 105 -8.17 -2.55 -7.11
CA MET A 105 -6.91 -1.92 -6.69
C MET A 105 -6.98 -1.30 -5.29
N ALA A 106 -8.12 -0.72 -4.91
CA ALA A 106 -8.30 -0.19 -3.55
C ALA A 106 -8.29 -1.30 -2.49
N ALA A 107 -8.85 -2.47 -2.81
CA ALA A 107 -8.83 -3.62 -1.90
C ALA A 107 -7.42 -4.19 -1.74
N THR A 108 -6.67 -4.34 -2.83
CA THR A 108 -5.28 -4.84 -2.78
C THR A 108 -4.34 -3.87 -2.09
N LEU A 109 -4.52 -2.55 -2.28
CA LEU A 109 -3.70 -1.55 -1.60
C LEU A 109 -3.88 -1.61 -0.08
N ARG A 110 -5.13 -1.74 0.40
CA ARG A 110 -5.41 -1.90 1.84
C ARG A 110 -4.81 -3.17 2.41
N ALA A 111 -4.87 -4.29 1.66
CA ALA A 111 -4.26 -5.55 2.07
C ALA A 111 -2.73 -5.44 2.20
N ASN A 112 -2.06 -4.79 1.24
CA ASN A 112 -0.61 -4.56 1.28
C ASN A 112 -0.18 -3.69 2.46
N ILE A 113 -0.96 -2.65 2.79
CA ILE A 113 -0.71 -1.79 3.95
C ILE A 113 -0.81 -2.61 5.25
N ALA A 114 -1.87 -3.41 5.39
CA ALA A 114 -2.04 -4.27 6.57
C ALA A 114 -0.90 -5.30 6.72
N GLN A 115 -0.44 -5.89 5.62
CA GLN A 115 0.71 -6.80 5.61
C GLN A 115 1.99 -6.11 6.08
N SER A 116 2.26 -4.92 5.55
CA SER A 116 3.48 -4.16 5.88
C SER A 116 3.50 -3.75 7.35
N SER A 117 2.36 -3.35 7.92
CA SER A 117 2.23 -3.02 9.35
C SER A 117 2.56 -4.22 10.25
N GLN A 118 2.05 -5.42 9.93
CA GLN A 118 2.39 -6.65 10.66
C GLN A 118 3.87 -7.03 10.55
N PHE A 119 4.50 -6.83 9.40
CA PHE A 119 5.94 -7.08 9.25
C PHE A 119 6.77 -6.22 10.20
N VAL A 120 6.42 -4.94 10.34
CA VAL A 120 7.10 -4.03 11.27
C VAL A 120 6.97 -4.52 12.72
N GLU A 121 5.78 -4.96 13.12
CA GLU A 121 5.51 -5.49 14.47
C GLU A 121 6.31 -6.77 14.74
N LEU A 122 6.34 -7.70 13.79
CA LEU A 122 7.11 -8.95 13.87
C LEU A 122 8.62 -8.71 13.98
N LEU A 123 9.14 -7.75 13.21
CA LEU A 123 10.54 -7.37 13.27
C LEU A 123 10.90 -6.70 14.61
N GLY A 124 9.99 -5.91 15.18
CA GLY A 124 10.13 -5.34 16.52
C GLY A 124 10.14 -6.39 17.63
N GLY A 125 9.31 -7.44 17.49
CA GLY A 125 9.16 -8.54 18.44
C GLY A 125 10.08 -9.75 18.24
N ILE A 126 10.98 -9.72 17.25
CA ILE A 126 11.71 -10.92 16.79
C ILE A 126 12.54 -11.59 17.89
N ARG A 127 13.08 -10.83 18.84
CA ARG A 127 13.84 -11.37 19.98
C ARG A 127 12.96 -12.21 20.91
N VAL A 128 11.72 -11.78 21.14
CA VAL A 128 10.76 -12.51 21.99
C VAL A 128 10.33 -13.79 21.29
N ILE A 129 10.05 -13.72 19.99
CA ILE A 129 9.66 -14.89 19.19
C ILE A 129 10.78 -15.95 19.19
N LYS A 130 12.04 -15.53 19.01
CA LYS A 130 13.22 -16.40 19.08
C LYS A 130 13.44 -16.96 20.49
N ALA A 131 13.25 -16.15 21.53
CA ALA A 131 13.43 -16.59 22.93
C ALA A 131 12.42 -17.68 23.34
N PHE A 132 11.20 -17.63 22.82
CA PHE A 132 10.16 -18.63 23.10
C PHE A 132 10.03 -19.71 22.00
N ASN A 133 10.91 -19.71 21.00
CA ASN A 133 10.88 -20.66 19.88
C ASN A 133 9.52 -20.69 19.14
N LEU A 134 8.85 -19.53 19.02
CA LEU A 134 7.49 -19.39 18.47
C LEU A 134 7.46 -19.12 16.96
N GLU A 135 8.57 -19.33 16.28
CA GLU A 135 8.76 -18.96 14.87
C GLU A 135 7.76 -19.69 13.96
N THR A 136 7.55 -20.99 14.19
CA THR A 136 6.62 -21.81 13.42
C THR A 136 5.16 -21.43 13.70
N ALA A 137 4.84 -21.07 14.94
CA ALA A 137 3.51 -20.60 15.35
C ALA A 137 3.18 -19.24 14.70
N GLU A 138 4.17 -18.35 14.61
CA GLU A 138 3.96 -17.02 14.04
C GLU A 138 3.92 -17.04 12.50
N ILE A 139 4.73 -17.88 11.86
CA ILE A 139 4.64 -18.13 10.40
C ILE A 139 3.28 -18.75 10.04
N SER A 140 2.78 -19.69 10.84
CA SER A 140 1.46 -20.29 10.60
C SER A 140 0.31 -19.31 10.87
N ARG A 141 0.43 -18.43 11.87
CA ARG A 141 -0.51 -17.31 12.09
C ARG A 141 -0.50 -16.32 10.94
N PHE A 142 0.68 -15.91 10.47
CA PHE A 142 0.83 -15.02 9.31
C PHE A 142 0.24 -15.66 8.04
N ARG A 143 0.45 -16.97 7.84
CA ARG A 143 -0.17 -17.75 6.75
C ARG A 143 -1.69 -17.89 6.92
N LYS A 144 -2.24 -17.88 8.13
CA LYS A 144 -3.69 -17.93 8.32
C LYS A 144 -4.38 -16.60 8.02
N ILE A 145 -3.67 -15.49 8.25
CA ILE A 145 -4.16 -14.12 8.02
C ILE A 145 -3.92 -13.68 6.56
N HIS A 146 -2.80 -14.07 5.95
CA HIS A 146 -2.36 -13.63 4.61
C HIS A 146 -2.16 -14.76 3.59
N GLY A 147 -2.26 -16.01 4.01
CA GLY A 147 -2.04 -17.15 3.11
C GLY A 147 -3.17 -17.33 2.10
N PRO A 148 -2.87 -17.90 0.92
CA PRO A 148 -3.44 -17.41 -0.33
C PRO A 148 -4.17 -18.49 -1.15
N GLN A 149 -4.90 -18.05 -2.19
CA GLN A 149 -5.24 -18.83 -3.39
C GLN A 149 -4.00 -19.33 -4.19
N ALA A 150 -2.78 -19.26 -3.63
CA ALA A 150 -1.51 -19.58 -4.30
C ALA A 150 -0.57 -20.55 -3.53
N VAL A 151 -0.95 -21.05 -2.34
CA VAL A 151 -0.11 -22.02 -1.56
C VAL A 151 -0.78 -23.41 -1.50
N SER A 152 -1.67 -23.72 -2.44
CA SER A 152 -2.11 -25.10 -2.64
C SER A 152 -1.09 -25.97 -3.39
N ILE A 153 -0.01 -25.39 -3.96
CA ILE A 153 1.03 -26.12 -4.71
C ILE A 153 2.19 -26.59 -3.82
N LEU A 154 2.37 -26.02 -2.62
CA LEU A 154 3.43 -26.40 -1.68
C LEU A 154 2.86 -27.09 -0.43
N ALA A 155 1.79 -27.84 -0.62
CA ALA A 155 1.20 -28.72 0.38
C ALA A 155 1.66 -30.15 0.08
N ASP A 156 2.86 -30.51 0.52
CA ASP A 156 3.16 -31.88 0.92
C ASP A 156 4.01 -31.84 2.19
N PRO A 157 3.54 -32.43 3.31
CA PRO A 157 4.34 -32.56 4.52
C PRO A 157 5.14 -33.87 4.48
N PRO A 158 6.39 -33.93 4.97
CA PRO A 158 6.85 -35.15 5.61
C PRO A 158 6.30 -35.16 7.04
N ILE A 159 5.55 -36.22 7.28
CA ILE A 159 4.96 -36.72 8.50
C ILE A 159 6.02 -36.95 9.60
N SER A 160 5.56 -36.85 10.87
CA SER A 160 6.12 -37.36 12.14
C SER A 160 7.47 -36.77 12.62
N LEU A 161 7.70 -36.46 13.90
CA LEU A 161 7.45 -37.22 15.13
C LEU A 161 7.15 -36.22 16.27
N SER A 162 6.01 -36.26 16.96
CA SER A 162 5.66 -37.12 18.10
C SER A 162 6.67 -37.17 19.26
N ARG A 163 6.37 -36.32 20.26
CA ARG A 163 6.51 -36.43 21.72
C ARG A 163 7.84 -36.11 22.44
N PRO A 164 7.72 -35.44 23.62
CA PRO A 164 8.78 -35.32 24.62
C PRO A 164 8.75 -36.51 25.58
N GLU A 165 9.92 -37.03 25.95
CA GLU A 165 10.09 -37.83 27.16
C GLU A 165 11.07 -37.10 28.08
N ALA A 166 10.50 -36.57 29.16
CA ALA A 166 11.23 -36.09 30.30
C ALA A 166 11.71 -37.30 31.12
N ARG A 167 13.02 -37.36 31.36
CA ARG A 167 13.63 -37.45 32.69
C ARG A 167 12.84 -38.22 33.77
N GLN A 168 13.23 -39.47 34.02
CA GLN A 168 13.22 -40.08 35.36
C GLN A 168 14.09 -41.35 35.44
N ALA A 169 14.81 -41.46 36.56
CA ALA A 169 15.71 -42.52 37.03
C ALA A 169 17.16 -42.49 36.48
N ASP A 170 18.23 -42.12 37.21
CA ASP A 170 18.48 -41.82 38.63
C ASP A 170 17.69 -42.65 39.64
N GLN A 171 17.90 -43.97 39.59
CA GLN A 171 17.78 -44.91 40.71
C GLN A 171 18.31 -46.28 40.28
N CYS A 172 19.64 -46.44 40.27
CA CYS A 172 20.41 -47.54 40.88
C CYS A 172 21.91 -47.33 40.65
#